data_AF-A0A520I3I9-F1
#
_entry.id   AF-A0A520I3I9-F1
#
_cell.length_a   1.000
_cell.length_b   1.000
_cell.length_c   1.000
_cell.angle_alpha   90.00
_cell.angle_beta   90.00
_cell.angle_gamma   90.00
#
_symmetry.space_group_name_H-M   'P 1'
#
loop_
_entity.id
_entity.type
_entity.pdbx_description
1 polymer ?
#
loop_
_entity_poly.entity_id
_entity_poly.type
_entity_poly.pdbx_seq_one_letter_code
_entity_poly.pdbx_strand_id
1 'polypeptide(L)'
;IKGWKADESGNLIFRKTARNFNQPMATAGKICVAEVEEIVPVGSLDPDTIHLPGIYVKRMIVGAPYDKKIEFRTVRERATA
;
A
#
# COMPACT_ATOMS: atom_id res chain seq x y z
N ILE A 1 -0.76 2.24 -8.56
CA ILE A 1 -1.21 2.38 -7.14
C ILE A 1 -0.04 2.13 -6.22
N LYS A 2 -0.10 2.59 -4.97
CA LYS A 2 1.00 2.49 -4.01
C LYS A 2 0.63 1.62 -2.81
N GLY A 3 1.42 0.56 -2.58
CA GLY A 3 1.32 -0.37 -1.45
C GLY A 3 2.37 -0.13 -0.37
N TRP A 4 2.29 -0.84 0.76
CA TRP A 4 3.37 -0.88 1.76
C TRP A 4 4.20 -2.14 1.57
N LYS A 5 3.59 -3.31 1.80
CA LYS A 5 4.21 -4.62 1.53
C LYS A 5 3.41 -5.35 0.48
N ALA A 6 4.08 -6.18 -0.30
CA ALA A 6 3.44 -7.16 -1.13
C ALA A 6 4.19 -8.49 -1.14
N ASP A 7 3.49 -9.57 -1.46
CA ASP A 7 4.14 -10.82 -1.79
C ASP A 7 4.45 -10.92 -3.29
N GLU A 8 5.28 -11.89 -3.67
CA GLU A 8 5.64 -12.15 -5.07
C GLU A 8 4.43 -12.50 -5.96
N SER A 9 3.32 -12.94 -5.36
CA SER A 9 2.06 -13.22 -6.07
C SER A 9 1.20 -11.99 -6.32
N GLY A 10 1.57 -10.84 -5.74
CA GLY A 10 0.90 -9.55 -5.91
C GLY A 10 -0.12 -9.21 -4.82
N ASN A 11 -0.27 -10.02 -3.76
CA ASN A 11 -1.11 -9.65 -2.62
C ASN A 11 -0.50 -8.46 -1.90
N LEU A 12 -1.32 -7.46 -1.58
CA LEU A 12 -0.86 -6.17 -1.06
C LEU A 12 -1.48 -5.84 0.30
N ILE A 13 -0.64 -5.21 1.13
CA ILE A 13 -1.04 -4.61 2.39
C ILE A 13 -0.75 -3.10 2.32
N PHE A 14 -1.75 -2.28 2.63
CA PHE A 14 -1.59 -0.84 2.81
C PHE A 14 -1.39 -0.48 4.29
N ARG A 15 -0.65 0.61 4.55
CA ARG A 15 -0.34 1.06 5.91
C ARG A 15 -1.15 2.31 6.28
N LYS A 16 -1.97 2.20 7.33
CA LYS A 16 -2.79 3.29 7.88
C LYS A 16 -3.67 3.95 6.80
N THR A 17 -3.80 5.28 6.84
CA THR A 17 -4.62 6.10 5.94
C THR A 17 -4.09 6.13 4.49
N ALA A 18 -2.86 5.65 4.23
CA ALA A 18 -2.33 5.51 2.88
C ALA A 18 -3.08 4.47 2.03
N ARG A 19 -4.04 3.72 2.62
CA ARG A 19 -4.94 2.82 1.89
C ARG A 19 -5.89 3.53 0.93
N ASN A 20 -6.39 4.71 1.32
CA ASN A 20 -7.34 5.58 0.60
C ASN A 20 -7.96 5.00 -0.70
N PHE A 21 -7.59 5.52 -1.86
CA PHE A 21 -8.14 5.17 -3.18
C PHE A 21 -7.36 4.08 -3.92
N ASN A 22 -6.29 3.56 -3.31
CA ASN A 22 -5.46 2.55 -3.97
C ASN A 22 -6.24 1.28 -4.31
N GLN A 23 -7.08 0.81 -3.39
CA GLN A 23 -7.89 -0.40 -3.59
C GLN A 23 -8.95 -0.22 -4.71
N PRO A 24 -9.82 0.80 -4.71
CA PRO A 24 -10.78 0.98 -5.81
C PRO A 24 -10.11 1.26 -7.16
N MET A 25 -8.96 1.96 -7.19
CA MET A 25 -8.22 2.17 -8.45
C MET A 25 -7.59 0.88 -8.99
N ALA A 26 -7.18 -0.05 -8.11
CA ALA A 26 -6.64 -1.33 -8.55
C ALA A 26 -7.69 -2.20 -9.24
N THR A 27 -8.93 -2.18 -8.75
CA THR A 27 -10.02 -3.00 -9.30
C THR A 27 -10.63 -2.40 -10.56
N ALA A 28 -10.62 -1.08 -10.71
CA ALA A 28 -11.15 -0.39 -11.88
C ALA A 28 -10.22 -0.46 -13.12
N GLY A 29 -8.93 -0.70 -12.93
CA GLY A 29 -7.94 -0.72 -14.00
C GLY A 29 -7.86 -2.05 -14.75
N LYS A 30 -7.86 -2.01 -16.09
CA LYS A 30 -7.54 -3.18 -16.93
C LYS A 30 -6.15 -3.73 -16.63
N ILE A 31 -5.18 -2.82 -16.49
CA ILE A 31 -3.79 -3.12 -16.11
C ILE A 31 -3.47 -2.32 -14.86
N CYS A 32 -3.33 -3.02 -13.74
CA CYS A 32 -2.89 -2.41 -12.49
C CYS A 32 -1.38 -2.63 -12.31
N VAL A 33 -0.66 -1.52 -12.15
CA VAL A 33 0.74 -1.51 -11.74
C VAL A 33 0.81 -1.02 -10.29
N ALA A 34 1.39 -1.84 -9.41
CA ALA A 34 1.55 -1.55 -7.99
C ALA A 34 3.01 -1.27 -7.66
N GLU A 35 3.28 -0.10 -7.11
CA GLU A 35 4.57 0.23 -6.51
C GLU A 35 4.54 -0.09 -5.01
N VAL A 36 5.59 -0.71 -4.47
CA VAL A 36 5.65 -1.17 -3.08
C VAL A 36 6.96 -0.79 -2.41
N GLU A 37 6.94 -0.71 -1.08
CA GLU A 37 8.15 -0.44 -0.30
C GLU A 37 8.99 -1.69 -0.09
N GLU A 38 8.33 -2.85 0.03
CA GLU A 38 8.95 -4.13 0.35
C GLU A 38 8.21 -5.26 -0.37
N ILE A 39 8.94 -6.16 -1.02
CA ILE A 39 8.43 -7.45 -1.52
C ILE A 39 8.91 -8.54 -0.58
N VAL A 40 7.99 -9.42 -0.18
CA VAL A 40 8.27 -10.58 0.67
C VAL A 40 7.95 -11.88 -0.07
N PRO A 41 8.57 -13.01 0.33
CA PRO A 41 8.23 -14.31 -0.25
C PRO A 41 6.76 -14.68 -0.02
N VAL A 42 6.19 -15.45 -0.95
CA VAL A 42 4.82 -15.99 -0.83
C VAL A 42 4.67 -16.76 0.49
N GLY A 43 3.54 -16.54 1.18
CA GLY A 43 3.26 -17.14 2.49
C GLY A 43 3.82 -16.37 3.69
N SER A 44 4.63 -15.33 3.47
CA SER A 44 5.12 -14.45 4.54
C SER A 44 4.06 -13.44 5.02
N LEU A 45 3.03 -13.20 4.21
CA LEU A 45 1.88 -12.38 4.57
C LEU A 45 0.76 -13.29 5.08
N ASP A 46 0.22 -12.96 6.25
CA ASP A 46 -0.97 -13.62 6.80
C ASP A 46 -2.17 -13.37 5.87
N PRO A 47 -2.84 -14.42 5.35
CA PRO A 47 -3.99 -14.29 4.46
C PRO A 47 -5.09 -13.35 4.96
N ASP A 48 -5.36 -13.32 6.28
CA ASP A 48 -6.40 -12.46 6.87
C ASP A 48 -6.00 -10.98 6.92
N THR A 49 -4.73 -10.67 6.67
CA THR A 49 -4.20 -9.30 6.66
C THR A 49 -4.09 -8.70 5.25
N ILE A 50 -4.42 -9.48 4.21
CA ILE A 50 -4.37 -9.03 2.82
C ILE A 50 -5.51 -8.04 2.55
N HIS A 51 -5.15 -6.84 2.09
CA HIS A 51 -6.15 -5.81 1.77
C HIS A 51 -6.58 -5.83 0.31
N LEU A 52 -5.65 -6.10 -0.59
CA LEU A 52 -5.91 -6.21 -2.01
C LEU A 52 -5.34 -7.54 -2.50
N PRO A 53 -6.20 -8.47 -2.95
CA PRO A 53 -5.75 -9.72 -3.53
C PRO A 53 -4.95 -9.52 -4.82
N GLY A 54 -3.94 -10.36 -5.04
CA GLY A 54 -3.00 -10.26 -6.16
C GLY A 54 -3.63 -10.37 -7.55
N ILE A 55 -4.84 -10.93 -7.65
CA ILE A 55 -5.59 -11.01 -8.91
C ILE A 55 -5.83 -9.63 -9.57
N TYR A 56 -5.87 -8.58 -8.77
CA TYR A 56 -6.05 -7.23 -9.29
C TYR A 56 -4.75 -6.62 -9.80
N VAL A 57 -3.59 -7.13 -9.38
CA VAL A 57 -2.26 -6.61 -9.69
C VAL A 57 -1.65 -7.36 -10.87
N LYS A 58 -1.16 -6.64 -11.88
CA LYS A 58 -0.59 -7.25 -13.09
C LYS A 58 0.92 -7.06 -13.16
N ARG A 59 1.42 -5.96 -12.59
CA ARG A 59 2.84 -5.66 -12.50
C ARG A 59 3.12 -5.06 -11.14
N MET A 60 4.27 -5.41 -10.58
CA MET A 60 4.72 -4.91 -9.30
C MET A 60 6.14 -4.38 -9.41
N ILE A 61 6.42 -3.29 -8.70
CA ILE A 61 7.71 -2.61 -8.74
C ILE A 61 8.10 -2.23 -7.31
N VAL A 62 9.35 -2.52 -6.92
CA VAL A 62 9.90 -1.97 -5.67
C VAL A 62 10.36 -0.55 -5.95
N GLY A 63 9.71 0.44 -5.34
CA GLY A 63 10.05 1.85 -5.53
C GLY A 63 10.73 2.49 -4.31
N ALA A 64 11.05 1.72 -3.27
CA ALA A 64 11.78 2.23 -2.12
C ALA A 64 13.21 2.65 -2.49
N PRO A 65 13.75 3.70 -1.84
CA PRO A 65 13.15 4.52 -0.77
C PRO A 65 12.20 5.62 -1.26
N TYR A 66 11.17 5.95 -0.46
CA TYR A 66 10.21 7.02 -0.75
C TYR A 66 10.35 8.20 0.21
N ASP A 67 10.39 9.42 -0.35
CA ASP A 67 10.24 10.66 0.43
C ASP A 67 8.75 10.95 0.69
N LYS A 68 8.25 10.57 1.87
CA LYS A 68 6.85 10.75 2.27
C LYS A 68 6.64 12.13 2.89
N LYS A 69 6.40 13.12 2.03
CA LYS A 69 6.15 14.50 2.45
C LYS A 69 4.87 14.59 3.29
N ILE A 70 4.96 15.30 4.42
CA ILE A 70 3.82 15.61 5.30
C ILE A 70 3.44 17.06 5.03
N GLU A 71 2.25 17.28 4.47
CA GLU A 71 1.78 18.62 4.13
C GLU A 71 1.57 19.48 5.39
N PHE A 72 0.86 18.94 6.39
CA PHE A 72 0.60 19.62 7.66
C PHE A 72 1.10 18.77 8.82
N ARG A 73 2.29 19.08 9.34
CA ARG A 73 2.88 18.37 10.49
C ARG A 73 2.33 18.95 11.80
N THR A 74 1.16 18.49 12.20
CA THR A 74 0.59 18.82 13.51
C THR A 74 1.09 17.84 14.56
N VAL A 75 1.84 18.36 15.54
CA VAL A 75 2.20 17.65 16.77
C VAL A 75 1.46 18.36 17.91
N ARG A 76 0.81 17.62 18.80
CA ARG A 76 0.04 18.19 19.93
C ARG A 76 1.01 18.92 20.92
N GLU A 77 0.60 19.73 21.91
CA GLU A 77 -0.62 19.65 22.72
C GLU A 77 -1.56 20.85 22.55
N ARG A 78 -2.82 20.54 22.28
CA ARG A 78 -3.86 21.52 22.03
C ARG A 78 -4.27 22.15 23.36
N ALA A 79 -4.03 23.45 23.52
CA ALA A 79 -4.35 24.20 24.74
C ALA A 79 -5.86 24.20 25.04
N THR A 80 -6.20 24.20 26.32
CA THR A 80 -7.56 24.02 26.85
C THR A 80 -8.48 25.21 26.59
N ALA A 81 -9.64 24.86 26.02
CA ALA A 81 -10.94 25.52 25.93
C ALA A 81 -10.97 27.04 25.76
#